data_AF-A0A7K4WP42-F1
#
_entry.id   AF-A0A7K4WP42-F1
#
_cell.length_a   1.000
_cell.length_b   1.000
_cell.length_c   1.000
_cell.angle_alpha   90.00
_cell.angle_beta   90.00
_cell.angle_gamma   90.00
#
_symmetry.space_group_name_H-M   'P 1'
#
loop_
_entity.id
_entity.type
_entity.pdbx_description
1 polymer ?
#
loop_
_entity_poly.entity_id
_entity_poly.type
_entity_poly.pdbx_seq_one_letter_code
_entity_poly.pdbx_strand_id
1 'polypeptide(L)'
;WDLPARAEACSKMAACEKRRAAAAQGPAGGSGLAEPGRAAPGGGGLAEDSAADFLLRAGVTAMVREALLKVLEARPAEPVSFLAEYFERLVPAEAAAEPPGPPQRLARALWYVRLAHHSHSELLRRICQRGAAPAEAAAALLRRVRCRDHEAVPFDVFRYGVLTCCVLLEFAAKADALFAVLGGGGSADSRLCQAVLRALEDALGAGHGPRPGRYLEAGSRLGPDGLALAMDRALQERKLGSSMSREEFLRKATALFIAKVKPVE
;
A
#
# COMPACT_ATOMS: atom_id res chain seq x y z
N TRP A 1 9.55 29.87 -18.77
CA TRP A 1 9.90 29.21 -17.49
C TRP A 1 9.21 30.02 -16.42
N ASP A 2 7.92 29.77 -16.27
CA ASP A 2 7.00 30.71 -15.63
C ASP A 2 6.71 30.28 -14.19
N LEU A 3 7.44 30.90 -13.26
CA LEU A 3 7.25 30.78 -11.82
C LEU A 3 5.98 31.48 -11.23
N PRO A 4 5.28 32.45 -11.86
CA PRO A 4 4.18 33.13 -11.16
C PRO A 4 2.90 32.31 -11.01
N ALA A 5 2.68 31.28 -11.85
CA ALA A 5 1.45 30.46 -11.80
C ALA A 5 1.38 29.50 -10.59
N ARG A 6 2.53 29.12 -10.00
CA ARG A 6 2.58 28.23 -8.83
C ARG A 6 2.24 28.94 -7.51
N ALA A 7 2.53 30.24 -7.40
CA ALA A 7 2.22 31.02 -6.20
C ALA A 7 0.71 31.24 -6.04
N GLU A 8 0.00 31.45 -7.16
CA GLU A 8 -1.45 31.66 -7.14
C GLU A 8 -2.23 30.38 -6.77
N ALA A 9 -1.71 29.19 -7.15
CA ALA A 9 -2.28 27.90 -6.78
C ALA A 9 -2.12 27.58 -5.28
N CYS A 10 -0.96 27.89 -4.69
CA CYS A 10 -0.77 27.72 -3.23
C CYS A 10 -1.65 28.65 -2.41
N SER A 11 -1.88 29.89 -2.88
CA SER A 11 -2.75 30.86 -2.19
C SER A 11 -4.22 30.43 -2.18
N LYS A 12 -4.72 29.83 -3.27
CA LYS A 12 -6.10 29.32 -3.37
C LYS A 12 -6.34 28.10 -2.47
N MET A 13 -5.32 27.27 -2.23
CA MET A 13 -5.43 26.06 -1.41
C MET A 13 -5.54 26.36 0.10
N ALA A 14 -4.83 27.39 0.58
CA ALA A 14 -4.91 27.83 1.98
C ALA A 14 -6.27 28.46 2.34
N ALA A 15 -6.99 29.03 1.37
CA ALA A 15 -8.30 29.65 1.58
C ALA A 15 -9.45 28.62 1.73
N CYS A 16 -9.32 27.43 1.13
CA CYS A 16 -10.31 26.35 1.25
C CYS A 16 -10.26 25.66 2.62
N GLU A 17 -9.06 25.52 3.20
CA GLU A 17 -8.87 24.85 4.48
C GLU A 17 -9.40 25.69 5.65
N LYS A 18 -9.25 27.01 5.56
CA LYS A 18 -9.71 27.97 6.57
C LYS A 18 -11.25 28.05 6.69
N ARG A 19 -11.99 27.76 5.60
CA ARG A 19 -13.47 27.69 5.64
C ARG A 19 -14.00 26.38 6.23
N ARG A 20 -13.22 25.29 6.15
CA ARG A 20 -13.62 23.98 6.69
C ARG A 20 -13.50 23.91 8.22
N ALA A 21 -12.54 24.65 8.79
CA ALA A 21 -12.37 24.75 10.24
C ALA A 21 -13.44 25.62 10.94
N ALA A 22 -14.00 26.61 10.25
CA ALA A 22 -15.02 27.51 10.82
C ALA A 22 -16.43 26.86 10.93
N ALA A 23 -16.70 25.80 10.15
CA ALA A 23 -17.98 25.10 10.19
C ALA A 23 -18.09 24.04 11.30
N ALA A 24 -16.99 23.76 12.02
CA ALA A 24 -16.93 22.71 13.04
C ALA A 24 -17.25 23.22 14.47
N GLN A 25 -17.67 24.47 14.64
CA GLN A 25 -17.98 25.03 15.96
C GLN A 25 -19.37 25.68 16.01
N GLY A 26 -20.29 24.98 16.69
CA GLY A 26 -21.54 25.53 17.25
C GLY A 26 -22.61 24.45 17.50
N PRO A 27 -23.48 24.60 18.51
CA PRO A 27 -23.19 24.94 19.91
C PRO A 27 -23.58 23.80 20.87
N ALA A 28 -22.98 23.83 22.06
CA ALA A 28 -23.25 22.92 23.16
C ALA A 28 -24.61 23.21 23.84
N GLY A 29 -25.33 22.14 24.22
CA GLY A 29 -26.50 22.24 25.09
C GLY A 29 -26.92 20.89 25.67
N GLY A 30 -26.93 20.79 27.00
CA GLY A 30 -27.95 20.03 27.73
C GLY A 30 -27.60 18.64 28.31
N SER A 31 -26.97 18.66 29.50
CA SER A 31 -27.32 17.92 30.75
C SER A 31 -27.90 16.48 30.72
N GLY A 32 -27.30 15.59 31.53
CA GLY A 32 -27.97 14.38 32.06
C GLY A 32 -27.03 13.37 32.73
N LEU A 33 -27.24 13.11 34.02
CA LEU A 33 -26.42 12.35 34.99
C LEU A 33 -26.63 10.81 35.01
N ALA A 34 -25.58 10.08 35.44
CA ALA A 34 -25.54 8.87 36.34
C ALA A 34 -26.28 7.56 35.92
N GLU A 35 -25.85 6.32 36.16
CA GLU A 35 -24.68 5.58 36.72
C GLU A 35 -24.91 4.06 36.34
N PRO A 36 -24.23 3.04 36.89
CA PRO A 36 -23.55 1.98 36.14
C PRO A 36 -24.34 0.68 36.01
N GLY A 37 -23.92 -0.22 35.11
CA GLY A 37 -24.52 -1.55 35.08
C GLY A 37 -23.93 -2.52 34.06
N ARG A 38 -23.23 -3.53 34.61
CA ARG A 38 -23.10 -4.91 34.14
C ARG A 38 -22.09 -5.21 33.03
N ALA A 39 -21.03 -5.88 33.48
CA ALA A 39 -20.19 -6.78 32.71
C ALA A 39 -21.00 -7.91 32.06
N ALA A 40 -20.70 -8.20 30.80
CA ALA A 40 -20.72 -9.54 30.22
C ALA A 40 -19.94 -9.57 28.90
N PRO A 41 -19.38 -10.73 28.54
CA PRO A 41 -18.10 -10.85 27.86
C PRO A 41 -18.30 -10.96 26.34
N GLY A 42 -17.40 -10.36 25.56
CA GLY A 42 -17.53 -10.42 24.12
C GLY A 42 -16.25 -10.00 23.42
N GLY A 43 -15.68 -10.96 22.70
CA GLY A 43 -14.71 -10.68 21.65
C GLY A 43 -13.29 -10.52 22.16
N GLY A 44 -12.67 -11.64 22.54
CA GLY A 44 -11.23 -11.79 22.37
C GLY A 44 -10.91 -11.67 20.87
N GLY A 45 -10.89 -10.43 20.38
CA GLY A 45 -10.17 -10.10 19.18
C GLY A 45 -8.73 -10.42 19.50
N LEU A 46 -8.17 -11.41 18.81
CA LEU A 46 -6.74 -11.54 18.64
C LEU A 46 -6.28 -10.18 18.12
N ALA A 47 -5.85 -9.31 19.03
CA ALA A 47 -5.13 -8.11 18.69
C ALA A 47 -3.94 -8.64 17.89
N GLU A 48 -3.97 -8.40 16.57
CA GLU A 48 -2.74 -8.44 15.80
C GLU A 48 -1.77 -7.57 16.59
N ASP A 49 -0.77 -8.19 17.22
CA ASP A 49 0.26 -7.48 17.96
C ASP A 49 0.70 -6.30 17.09
N SER A 50 0.51 -5.08 17.60
CA SER A 50 0.80 -3.89 16.82
C SER A 50 2.25 -3.97 16.36
N ALA A 51 2.55 -3.51 15.14
CA ALA A 51 3.90 -3.59 14.61
C ALA A 51 4.95 -2.99 15.56
N ALA A 52 4.54 -1.99 16.35
CA ALA A 52 5.33 -1.42 17.44
C ALA A 52 5.61 -2.43 18.58
N ASP A 53 4.60 -3.17 19.03
CA ASP A 53 4.72 -4.14 20.12
C ASP A 53 5.61 -5.33 19.75
N PHE A 54 5.57 -5.75 18.49
CA PHE A 54 6.49 -6.75 17.96
C PHE A 54 7.93 -6.24 17.95
N LEU A 55 8.18 -5.02 17.44
CA LEU A 55 9.53 -4.43 17.40
C LEU A 55 10.10 -4.18 18.81
N LEU A 56 9.24 -3.81 19.76
CA LEU A 56 9.59 -3.68 21.17
C LEU A 56 9.99 -5.04 21.77
N ARG A 57 9.19 -6.08 21.58
CA ARG A 57 9.51 -7.45 22.01
C ARG A 57 10.73 -8.03 21.34
N ALA A 58 10.97 -7.67 20.08
CA ALA A 58 12.14 -8.08 19.34
C ALA A 58 13.43 -7.41 19.85
N GLY A 59 13.36 -6.40 20.72
CA GLY A 59 14.56 -5.73 21.26
C GLY A 59 15.24 -4.80 20.27
N VAL A 60 14.60 -4.48 19.13
CA VAL A 60 15.16 -3.60 18.09
C VAL A 60 15.50 -2.22 18.68
N THR A 61 14.68 -1.72 19.61
CA THR A 61 14.92 -0.43 20.28
C THR A 61 16.25 -0.39 21.04
N ALA A 62 16.63 -1.48 21.71
CA ALA A 62 17.91 -1.56 22.42
C ALA A 62 19.07 -1.61 21.42
N MET A 63 18.94 -2.42 20.37
CA MET A 63 19.94 -2.56 19.31
C MET A 63 20.20 -1.23 18.58
N VAL A 64 19.14 -0.50 18.23
CA VAL A 64 19.25 0.83 17.59
C VAL A 64 19.84 1.85 18.55
N ARG A 65 19.47 1.82 19.83
CA ARG A 65 20.05 2.69 20.86
C ARG A 65 21.57 2.49 20.96
N GLU A 66 22.03 1.24 21.00
CA GLU A 66 23.46 0.92 21.05
C GLU A 66 24.20 1.37 19.78
N ALA A 67 23.62 1.14 18.60
CA ALA A 67 24.19 1.59 17.34
C ALA A 67 24.33 3.12 17.29
N LEU A 68 23.30 3.85 17.76
CA LEU A 68 23.34 5.31 17.85
C LEU A 68 24.37 5.81 18.86
N LEU A 69 24.53 5.14 20.00
CA LEU A 69 25.61 5.45 20.94
C LEU A 69 26.98 5.28 20.28
N LYS A 70 27.18 4.23 19.48
CA LYS A 70 28.44 4.01 18.74
C LYS A 70 28.72 5.10 17.71
N VAL A 71 27.69 5.61 17.03
CA VAL A 71 27.83 6.75 16.11
C VAL A 71 28.19 8.03 16.88
N LEU A 72 27.58 8.27 18.04
CA LEU A 72 27.87 9.44 18.88
C LEU A 72 29.29 9.39 19.48
N GLU A 73 29.76 8.20 19.85
CA GLU A 73 31.11 7.94 20.35
C GLU A 73 32.16 8.15 19.25
N ALA A 74 31.99 7.53 18.08
CA ALA A 74 33.01 7.49 17.02
C ALA A 74 32.99 8.75 16.12
N ARG A 75 31.87 9.49 16.08
CA ARG A 75 31.63 10.63 15.17
C ARG A 75 32.21 10.43 13.77
N PRO A 76 31.86 9.31 13.09
CA PRO A 76 32.40 9.00 11.79
C PRO A 76 32.01 10.07 10.78
N ALA A 77 32.91 10.39 9.84
CA ALA A 77 32.59 11.28 8.72
C ALA A 77 31.45 10.71 7.84
N GLU A 78 31.32 9.38 7.79
CA GLU A 78 30.28 8.65 7.05
C GLU A 78 29.45 7.75 7.98
N PRO A 79 28.41 8.29 8.65
CA PRO A 79 27.65 7.55 9.66
C PRO A 79 26.84 6.37 9.10
N VAL A 80 26.40 6.43 7.83
CA VAL A 80 25.64 5.33 7.21
C VAL A 80 26.53 4.12 6.93
N SER A 81 27.71 4.34 6.35
CA SER A 81 28.70 3.28 6.09
C SER A 81 29.18 2.64 7.40
N PHE A 82 29.45 3.47 8.42
CA PHE A 82 29.80 3.00 9.76
C PHE A 82 28.72 2.11 10.39
N LEU A 83 27.44 2.52 10.27
CA LEU A 83 26.32 1.72 10.77
C LEU A 83 26.16 0.42 9.99
N ALA A 84 26.33 0.44 8.66
CA ALA A 84 26.29 -0.76 7.84
C ALA A 84 27.35 -1.78 8.30
N GLU A 85 28.60 -1.36 8.45
CA GLU A 85 29.66 -2.21 8.99
C GLU A 85 29.39 -2.65 10.44
N TYR A 86 28.82 -1.78 11.28
CA TYR A 86 28.48 -2.12 12.67
C TYR A 86 27.47 -3.27 12.72
N PHE A 87 26.38 -3.17 11.97
CA PHE A 87 25.39 -4.24 11.88
C PHE A 87 25.93 -5.48 11.17
N GLU A 88 26.77 -5.30 10.15
CA GLU A 88 27.46 -6.40 9.48
C GLU A 88 28.47 -7.11 10.40
N ARG A 89 29.03 -6.44 11.42
CA ARG A 89 29.84 -7.08 12.47
C ARG A 89 29.00 -7.73 13.56
N LEU A 90 27.79 -7.24 13.83
CA LEU A 90 26.83 -7.88 14.74
C LEU A 90 26.31 -9.22 14.18
N VAL A 91 26.33 -9.42 12.86
CA VAL A 91 25.86 -10.64 12.21
C VAL A 91 26.84 -11.85 12.38
N PRO A 92 28.19 -11.67 12.46
CA PRO A 92 29.15 -12.75 12.73
C PRO A 92 29.85 -12.78 14.10
N ALA A 93 29.71 -11.80 15.00
CA ALA A 93 30.56 -11.74 16.21
C ALA A 93 30.24 -12.72 17.37
N GLU A 94 29.35 -13.70 17.19
CA GLU A 94 29.25 -14.87 18.09
C GLU A 94 29.86 -16.15 17.50
N ALA A 95 30.68 -16.03 16.44
CA ALA A 95 31.40 -17.17 15.86
C ALA A 95 32.81 -17.36 16.45
N ALA A 96 33.32 -16.38 17.21
CA ALA A 96 34.67 -16.40 17.79
C ALA A 96 34.69 -16.73 19.31
N ALA A 97 33.55 -16.67 19.98
CA ALA A 97 33.31 -17.39 21.23
C ALA A 97 32.57 -18.68 20.84
N GLU A 98 32.89 -19.81 21.49
CA GLU A 98 32.28 -21.14 21.30
C GLU A 98 30.91 -21.09 20.60
N PRO A 99 30.75 -21.75 19.43
CA PRO A 99 29.53 -21.60 18.65
C PRO A 99 28.34 -21.92 19.53
N PRO A 100 27.36 -21.00 19.66
CA PRO A 100 26.19 -21.24 20.48
C PRO A 100 25.56 -22.57 20.08
N GLY A 101 25.11 -23.36 21.05
CA GLY A 101 24.60 -24.69 20.83
C GLY A 101 23.55 -24.68 19.70
N PRO A 102 23.36 -25.80 18.97
CA PRO A 102 22.35 -25.90 17.92
C PRO A 102 20.99 -25.23 18.22
N PRO A 103 20.41 -25.30 19.44
CA PRO A 103 19.15 -24.62 19.76
C PRO A 103 19.23 -23.09 19.75
N GLN A 104 20.34 -22.48 20.18
CA GLN A 104 20.48 -21.01 20.21
C GLN A 104 20.68 -20.42 18.81
N ARG A 105 21.47 -21.09 17.95
CA ARG A 105 21.64 -20.67 16.55
C ARG A 105 20.34 -20.77 15.77
N LEU A 106 19.56 -21.82 16.00
CA LEU A 106 18.22 -21.97 15.42
C LEU A 106 17.25 -20.90 15.94
N ALA A 107 17.22 -20.66 17.26
CA ALA A 107 16.38 -19.61 17.85
C ALA A 107 16.69 -18.23 17.26
N ARG A 108 17.97 -17.90 17.08
CA ARG A 108 18.43 -16.65 16.47
C ARG A 108 18.05 -16.54 15.00
N ALA A 109 18.24 -17.60 14.22
CA ALA A 109 17.84 -17.63 12.82
C ALA A 109 16.31 -17.44 12.67
N LEU A 110 15.52 -18.13 13.50
CA LEU A 110 14.06 -17.97 13.54
C LEU A 110 13.64 -16.56 13.94
N TRP A 111 14.41 -15.90 14.81
CA TRP A 111 14.16 -14.50 15.17
C TRP A 111 14.36 -13.56 13.97
N TYR A 112 15.48 -13.69 13.25
CA TYR A 112 15.74 -12.88 12.05
C TYR A 112 14.69 -13.11 10.95
N VAL A 113 14.27 -14.35 10.74
CA VAL A 113 13.23 -14.68 9.75
C VAL A 113 11.91 -13.99 10.10
N ARG A 114 11.47 -14.06 11.36
CA ARG A 114 10.25 -13.38 11.81
C ARG A 114 10.35 -11.86 11.70
N LEU A 115 11.50 -11.30 12.05
CA LEU A 115 11.72 -9.85 11.93
C LEU A 115 11.65 -9.39 10.47
N ALA A 116 12.34 -10.09 9.56
CA ALA A 116 12.34 -9.79 8.13
C ALA A 116 10.93 -9.91 7.53
N HIS A 117 10.20 -10.97 7.88
CA HIS A 117 8.82 -11.18 7.46
C HIS A 117 7.88 -10.07 7.94
N HIS A 118 7.99 -9.71 9.23
CA HIS A 118 7.19 -8.64 9.82
C HIS A 118 7.47 -7.29 9.16
N SER A 119 8.75 -6.93 9.01
CA SER A 119 9.16 -5.68 8.35
C SER A 119 8.71 -5.62 6.89
N HIS A 120 8.78 -6.72 6.15
CA HIS A 120 8.28 -6.81 4.79
C HIS A 120 6.75 -6.63 4.73
N SER A 121 6.01 -7.38 5.55
CA SER A 121 4.55 -7.29 5.63
C SER A 121 4.06 -5.88 5.97
N GLU A 122 4.72 -5.24 6.95
CA GLU A 122 4.41 -3.89 7.39
C GLU A 122 4.74 -2.84 6.32
N LEU A 123 5.87 -3.00 5.61
CA LEU A 123 6.21 -2.15 4.47
C LEU A 123 5.13 -2.21 3.39
N LEU A 124 4.70 -3.40 2.98
CA LEU A 124 3.68 -3.55 1.94
C LEU A 124 2.34 -2.94 2.37
N ARG A 125 1.92 -3.14 3.63
CA ARG A 125 0.73 -2.48 4.20
C ARG A 125 0.83 -0.96 4.10
N ARG A 126 1.96 -0.38 4.49
CA ARG A 126 2.19 1.08 4.44
C ARG A 126 2.21 1.65 3.03
N ILE A 127 2.76 0.90 2.06
CA ILE A 127 2.70 1.30 0.65
C ILE A 127 1.23 1.39 0.23
N CYS A 128 0.45 0.33 0.45
CA CYS A 128 -0.95 0.28 0.02
C CYS A 128 -1.87 1.32 0.70
N GLN A 129 -1.51 1.82 1.90
CA GLN A 129 -2.27 2.85 2.61
C GLN A 129 -2.14 4.26 2.01
N ARG A 130 -1.16 4.50 1.12
CA ARG A 130 -0.83 5.85 0.64
C ARG A 130 -1.56 6.29 -0.65
N GLY A 131 -2.57 5.56 -1.12
CA GLY A 131 -3.20 5.88 -2.41
C GLY A 131 -4.69 5.61 -2.51
N ALA A 132 -5.23 5.86 -3.71
CA ALA A 132 -6.66 5.81 -4.02
C ALA A 132 -7.20 4.37 -4.22
N ALA A 133 -6.36 3.35 -4.06
CA ALA A 133 -6.78 1.96 -4.20
C ALA A 133 -7.78 1.60 -3.08
N PRO A 134 -8.90 0.92 -3.39
CA PRO A 134 -9.84 0.44 -2.38
C PRO A 134 -9.14 -0.45 -1.34
N ALA A 135 -9.52 -0.33 -0.07
CA ALA A 135 -8.93 -1.12 1.02
C ALA A 135 -9.06 -2.64 0.79
N GLU A 136 -10.19 -3.07 0.21
CA GLU A 136 -10.44 -4.47 -0.17
C GLU A 136 -9.44 -4.97 -1.21
N ALA A 137 -9.12 -4.12 -2.20
CA ALA A 137 -8.17 -4.44 -3.26
C ALA A 137 -6.73 -4.53 -2.70
N ALA A 138 -6.35 -3.59 -1.84
CA ALA A 138 -5.08 -3.64 -1.12
C ALA A 138 -4.96 -4.92 -0.28
N ALA A 139 -5.99 -5.27 0.49
CA ALA A 139 -6.00 -6.49 1.30
C ALA A 139 -5.90 -7.76 0.44
N ALA A 140 -6.62 -7.81 -0.69
CA ALA A 140 -6.56 -8.92 -1.62
C ALA A 140 -5.19 -9.05 -2.30
N LEU A 141 -4.56 -7.92 -2.65
CA LEU A 141 -3.19 -7.92 -3.17
C LEU A 141 -2.21 -8.45 -2.12
N LEU A 142 -2.26 -7.94 -0.89
CA LEU A 142 -1.39 -8.36 0.21
C LEU A 142 -1.49 -9.86 0.48
N ARG A 143 -2.69 -10.45 0.39
CA ARG A 143 -2.86 -11.91 0.49
C ARG A 143 -2.15 -12.69 -0.63
N ARG A 144 -1.91 -12.09 -1.80
CA ARG A 144 -1.19 -12.74 -2.90
C ARG A 144 0.32 -12.53 -2.85
N VAL A 145 0.80 -11.40 -2.32
CA VAL A 145 2.24 -11.07 -2.37
C VAL A 145 3.00 -11.29 -1.06
N ARG A 146 2.32 -11.63 0.04
CA ARG A 146 2.97 -11.95 1.32
C ARG A 146 3.60 -13.35 1.29
N CYS A 147 4.79 -13.47 1.86
CA CYS A 147 5.42 -14.74 2.23
C CYS A 147 4.71 -15.37 3.43
N ARG A 148 4.98 -16.66 3.68
CA ARG A 148 4.59 -17.31 4.94
C ARG A 148 5.47 -16.83 6.09
N ASP A 149 4.91 -16.80 7.29
CA ASP A 149 5.55 -16.24 8.51
C ASP A 149 6.85 -16.97 8.91
N HIS A 150 7.11 -18.17 8.37
CA HIS A 150 8.26 -19.01 8.68
C HIS A 150 9.32 -19.06 7.57
N GLU A 151 9.11 -18.34 6.47
CA GLU A 151 10.05 -18.29 5.35
C GLU A 151 10.85 -16.98 5.39
N ALA A 152 12.17 -17.10 5.20
CA ALA A 152 12.99 -15.92 4.93
C ALA A 152 12.49 -15.29 3.63
N VAL A 153 12.19 -13.99 3.63
CA VAL A 153 11.68 -13.28 2.43
C VAL A 153 12.79 -13.20 1.39
N PRO A 154 12.71 -13.94 0.26
CA PRO A 154 13.71 -13.87 -0.78
C PRO A 154 13.68 -12.50 -1.48
N PHE A 155 14.81 -12.05 -2.01
CA PHE A 155 14.90 -10.71 -2.63
C PHE A 155 13.94 -10.52 -3.81
N ASP A 156 13.75 -11.55 -4.64
CA ASP A 156 12.81 -11.53 -5.76
C ASP A 156 11.35 -11.41 -5.28
N VAL A 157 10.99 -12.07 -4.19
CA VAL A 157 9.66 -11.95 -3.57
C VAL A 157 9.46 -10.56 -2.96
N PHE A 158 10.44 -10.05 -2.22
CA PHE A 158 10.43 -8.69 -1.69
C PHE A 158 10.22 -7.67 -2.82
N ARG A 159 11.06 -7.75 -3.88
CA ARG A 159 10.99 -6.86 -5.03
C ARG A 159 9.66 -6.99 -5.75
N TYR A 160 9.17 -8.21 -5.94
CA TYR A 160 7.87 -8.47 -6.57
C TYR A 160 6.72 -7.85 -5.77
N GLY A 161 6.69 -8.05 -4.45
CA GLY A 161 5.66 -7.48 -3.58
C GLY A 161 5.66 -5.96 -3.60
N VAL A 162 6.83 -5.34 -3.38
CA VAL A 162 6.96 -3.87 -3.36
C VAL A 162 6.53 -3.26 -4.70
N LEU A 163 7.06 -3.77 -5.81
CA LEU A 163 6.74 -3.23 -7.12
C LEU A 163 5.26 -3.45 -7.48
N THR A 164 4.68 -4.62 -7.16
CA THR A 164 3.26 -4.89 -7.46
C THR A 164 2.33 -3.98 -6.65
N CYS A 165 2.67 -3.70 -5.38
CA CYS A 165 1.96 -2.71 -4.56
C CYS A 165 2.02 -1.31 -5.18
N CYS A 166 3.20 -0.82 -5.58
CA CYS A 166 3.32 0.48 -6.22
C CYS A 166 2.52 0.56 -7.53
N VAL A 167 2.59 -0.49 -8.37
CA VAL A 167 1.85 -0.53 -9.64
C VAL A 167 0.34 -0.53 -9.41
N LEU A 168 -0.18 -1.20 -8.37
CA LEU A 168 -1.61 -1.15 -8.05
C LEU A 168 -2.05 0.29 -7.74
N LEU A 169 -1.25 1.06 -7.00
CA LEU A 169 -1.59 2.45 -6.66
C LEU A 169 -1.66 3.33 -7.91
N GLU A 170 -0.65 3.21 -8.79
CA GLU A 170 -0.62 3.91 -10.07
C GLU A 170 -1.80 3.50 -10.97
N PHE A 171 -2.10 2.21 -11.03
CA PHE A 171 -3.22 1.69 -11.79
C PHE A 171 -4.56 2.24 -11.26
N ALA A 172 -4.77 2.24 -9.94
CA ALA A 172 -5.97 2.77 -9.32
C ALA A 172 -6.12 4.28 -9.58
N ALA A 173 -5.02 5.05 -9.48
CA ALA A 173 -5.03 6.48 -9.78
C ALA A 173 -5.37 6.76 -11.26
N LYS A 174 -4.84 5.97 -12.20
CA LYS A 174 -5.16 6.10 -13.63
C LYS A 174 -6.60 5.69 -13.93
N ALA A 175 -7.10 4.60 -13.34
CA ALA A 175 -8.49 4.20 -13.46
C ALA A 175 -9.43 5.28 -12.92
N ASP A 176 -9.07 5.91 -11.80
CA ASP A 176 -9.82 7.02 -11.23
C ASP A 176 -9.87 8.24 -12.16
N ALA A 177 -8.72 8.61 -12.73
CA ALA A 177 -8.64 9.69 -13.71
C ALA A 177 -9.49 9.39 -14.96
N LEU A 178 -9.50 8.15 -15.44
CA LEU A 178 -10.37 7.74 -16.55
C LEU A 178 -11.85 7.89 -16.17
N PHE A 179 -12.25 7.44 -14.98
CA PHE A 179 -13.63 7.59 -14.52
C PHE A 179 -14.05 9.06 -14.40
N ALA A 180 -13.17 9.94 -13.94
CA ALA A 180 -13.45 11.38 -13.84
C ALA A 180 -13.74 12.03 -15.20
N VAL A 181 -13.12 11.53 -16.29
CA VAL A 181 -13.42 11.98 -17.66
C VAL A 181 -14.77 11.45 -18.14
N LEU A 182 -15.18 10.26 -17.70
CA LEU A 182 -16.46 9.65 -18.07
C LEU A 182 -17.67 10.26 -17.33
N GLY A 183 -17.48 10.65 -16.07
CA GLY A 183 -18.56 11.09 -15.17
C GLY A 183 -18.30 12.49 -14.61
N GLY A 184 -18.97 13.50 -15.15
CA GLY A 184 -18.87 14.90 -14.71
C GLY A 184 -19.47 15.23 -13.34
N GLY A 185 -19.72 14.25 -12.47
CA GLY A 185 -20.43 14.50 -11.19
C GLY A 185 -20.61 13.32 -10.22
N GLY A 186 -19.79 12.26 -10.32
CA GLY A 186 -19.77 11.16 -9.35
C GLY A 186 -20.44 9.84 -9.80
N SER A 187 -21.25 9.90 -10.85
CA SER A 187 -21.71 8.71 -11.58
C SER A 187 -21.49 8.90 -13.08
N ALA A 188 -21.25 7.78 -13.77
CA ALA A 188 -21.03 7.74 -15.22
C ALA A 188 -21.92 6.67 -15.85
N ASP A 189 -22.12 6.74 -17.17
CA ASP A 189 -22.88 5.70 -17.90
C ASP A 189 -22.20 4.33 -17.71
N SER A 190 -22.96 3.35 -17.21
CA SER A 190 -22.48 2.00 -16.96
C SER A 190 -21.97 1.33 -18.24
N ARG A 191 -22.48 1.68 -19.42
CA ARG A 191 -21.99 1.15 -20.70
C ARG A 191 -20.58 1.63 -21.03
N LEU A 192 -20.34 2.93 -20.89
CA LEU A 192 -19.01 3.50 -21.09
C LEU A 192 -18.03 2.92 -20.08
N CYS A 193 -18.42 2.86 -18.80
CA CYS A 193 -17.62 2.24 -17.75
C CYS A 193 -17.28 0.78 -18.06
N GLN A 194 -18.25 -0.02 -18.53
CA GLN A 194 -18.00 -1.41 -18.92
C GLN A 194 -17.06 -1.53 -20.13
N ALA A 195 -17.20 -0.65 -21.13
CA ALA A 195 -16.30 -0.63 -22.28
C ALA A 195 -14.86 -0.33 -21.86
N VAL A 196 -14.66 0.66 -20.98
CA VAL A 196 -13.34 0.98 -20.42
C VAL A 196 -12.79 -0.18 -19.57
N LEU A 197 -13.62 -0.82 -18.73
CA LEU A 197 -13.19 -1.98 -17.94
C LEU A 197 -12.75 -3.15 -18.81
N ARG A 198 -13.46 -3.43 -19.91
CA ARG A 198 -13.06 -4.47 -20.89
C ARG A 198 -11.73 -4.11 -21.56
N ALA A 199 -11.58 -2.87 -22.01
CA ALA A 199 -10.32 -2.41 -22.61
C ALA A 199 -9.14 -2.52 -21.63
N LEU A 200 -9.35 -2.20 -20.34
CA LEU A 200 -8.35 -2.39 -19.28
C LEU A 200 -8.00 -3.87 -19.08
N GLU A 201 -9.01 -4.75 -19.06
CA GLU A 201 -8.80 -6.20 -18.92
C GLU A 201 -7.97 -6.77 -20.08
N ASP A 202 -8.32 -6.41 -21.32
CA ASP A 202 -7.63 -6.85 -22.53
C ASP A 202 -6.18 -6.36 -22.54
N ALA A 203 -5.95 -5.10 -22.19
CA ALA A 203 -4.61 -4.54 -22.10
C ALA A 203 -3.74 -5.24 -21.04
N LEU A 204 -4.32 -5.58 -19.88
CA LEU A 204 -3.66 -6.34 -18.82
C LEU A 204 -3.37 -7.80 -19.24
N GLY A 205 -4.15 -8.35 -20.18
CA GLY A 205 -4.01 -9.71 -20.70
C GLY A 205 -2.98 -9.86 -21.83
N ALA A 206 -2.74 -8.80 -22.61
CA ALA A 206 -1.96 -8.88 -23.85
C ALA A 206 -0.42 -8.76 -23.69
N GLY A 207 0.08 -8.48 -22.48
CA GLY A 207 1.51 -8.23 -22.25
C GLY A 207 2.37 -9.51 -22.22
N HIS A 208 3.47 -9.51 -22.97
CA HIS A 208 4.54 -10.50 -22.87
C HIS A 208 5.70 -9.90 -22.09
N GLY A 209 5.91 -10.35 -20.84
CA GLY A 209 7.03 -9.87 -20.03
C GLY A 209 6.98 -10.32 -18.57
N PRO A 210 8.09 -10.17 -17.84
CA PRO A 210 8.16 -10.52 -16.43
C PRO A 210 7.22 -9.63 -15.60
N ARG A 211 6.57 -10.24 -14.61
CA ARG A 211 5.78 -9.51 -13.62
C ARG A 211 6.74 -8.76 -12.68
N PRO A 212 6.44 -7.54 -12.24
CA PRO A 212 5.24 -6.74 -12.50
C PRO A 212 5.34 -5.78 -13.71
N GLY A 213 6.46 -5.76 -14.45
CA GLY A 213 6.68 -4.83 -15.56
C GLY A 213 5.60 -4.84 -16.65
N ARG A 214 5.03 -6.02 -16.94
CA ARG A 214 3.92 -6.17 -17.91
C ARG A 214 2.68 -5.31 -17.61
N TYR A 215 2.46 -4.93 -16.35
CA TYR A 215 1.31 -4.09 -15.97
C TYR A 215 1.50 -2.64 -16.40
N LEU A 216 2.75 -2.17 -16.44
CA LEU A 216 3.09 -0.84 -16.95
C LEU A 216 2.98 -0.82 -18.47
N GLU A 217 3.40 -1.90 -19.13
CA GLU A 217 3.25 -2.08 -20.58
C GLU A 217 1.78 -2.10 -21.02
N ALA A 218 0.89 -2.70 -20.22
CA ALA A 218 -0.56 -2.65 -20.46
C ALA A 218 -1.08 -1.21 -20.63
N GLY A 219 -0.53 -0.25 -19.87
CA GLY A 219 -0.89 1.17 -20.01
C GLY A 219 -0.49 1.77 -21.36
N SER A 220 0.63 1.33 -21.95
CA SER A 220 1.01 1.76 -23.31
C SER A 220 0.13 1.17 -24.41
N ARG A 221 -0.49 0.01 -24.14
CA ARG A 221 -1.42 -0.68 -25.07
C ARG A 221 -2.83 -0.14 -24.99
N LEU A 222 -3.19 0.51 -23.87
CA LEU A 222 -4.41 1.28 -23.74
C LEU A 222 -4.30 2.58 -24.55
N GLY A 223 -4.07 2.45 -25.86
CA GLY A 223 -3.94 3.59 -26.77
C GLY A 223 -5.26 4.36 -26.85
N PRO A 224 -5.21 5.69 -27.04
CA PRO A 224 -6.39 6.54 -27.05
C PRO A 224 -7.39 6.12 -28.15
N ASP A 225 -6.89 5.71 -29.32
CA ASP A 225 -7.74 5.32 -30.46
C ASP A 225 -8.54 4.04 -30.18
N GLY A 226 -7.91 3.04 -29.59
CA GLY A 226 -8.57 1.78 -29.23
C GLY A 226 -9.63 1.98 -28.14
N LEU A 227 -9.35 2.85 -27.17
CA LEU A 227 -10.29 3.21 -26.12
C LEU A 227 -11.48 4.01 -26.67
N ALA A 228 -11.22 4.98 -27.56
CA ALA A 228 -12.26 5.77 -28.22
C ALA A 228 -13.22 4.89 -29.03
N LEU A 229 -12.68 3.98 -29.85
CA LEU A 229 -13.48 3.02 -30.62
C LEU A 229 -14.33 2.11 -29.73
N ALA A 230 -13.80 1.66 -28.59
CA ALA A 230 -14.56 0.84 -27.64
C ALA A 230 -15.73 1.62 -27.01
N MET A 231 -15.50 2.90 -26.69
CA MET A 231 -16.53 3.79 -26.15
C MET A 231 -17.62 4.13 -27.18
N ASP A 232 -17.24 4.44 -28.42
CA ASP A 232 -18.19 4.73 -29.51
C ASP A 232 -19.13 3.54 -29.79
N ARG A 233 -18.59 2.31 -29.79
CA ARG A 233 -19.38 1.08 -29.91
C ARG A 233 -20.37 0.92 -28.76
N ALA A 234 -19.96 1.25 -27.54
CA ALA A 234 -20.83 1.14 -26.36
C ALA A 234 -21.97 2.16 -26.36
N LEU A 235 -21.76 3.35 -26.93
CA LEU A 235 -22.80 4.37 -27.12
C LEU A 235 -23.85 3.96 -28.16
N GLN A 236 -23.48 3.14 -29.14
CA GLN A 236 -24.39 2.65 -30.18
C GLN A 236 -25.37 1.58 -29.66
N GLU A 237 -25.08 0.92 -28.53
CA GLU A 237 -25.98 -0.07 -27.95
C GLU A 237 -27.24 0.62 -27.37
N ARG A 238 -28.45 0.31 -27.87
CA ARG A 238 -29.73 0.94 -27.45
C ARG A 238 -30.35 0.40 -26.14
N LYS A 239 -29.55 0.15 -25.09
CA LYS A 239 -30.09 -0.24 -23.77
C LYS A 239 -30.59 0.97 -22.98
N LEU A 240 -31.36 0.76 -21.90
CA LEU A 240 -31.66 1.80 -20.90
C LEU A 240 -30.44 1.96 -19.97
N GLY A 241 -30.03 3.20 -19.70
CA GLY A 241 -28.79 3.52 -19.00
C GLY A 241 -28.92 3.31 -17.50
N SER A 242 -28.17 2.35 -16.95
CA SER A 242 -27.79 2.37 -15.54
C SER A 242 -26.56 3.26 -15.36
N SER A 243 -26.44 3.89 -14.20
CA SER A 243 -25.22 4.62 -13.84
C SER A 243 -24.31 3.72 -12.99
N MET A 244 -23.00 3.91 -13.11
CA MET A 244 -21.98 3.26 -12.28
C MET A 244 -21.31 4.32 -11.42
N SER A 245 -21.14 4.04 -10.13
CA SER A 245 -20.44 4.94 -9.21
C SER A 245 -18.92 4.81 -9.32
N ARG A 246 -18.21 5.85 -8.88
CA ARG A 246 -16.74 5.87 -8.82
C ARG A 246 -16.18 4.67 -8.03
N GLU A 247 -16.77 4.39 -6.86
CA GLU A 247 -16.33 3.29 -6.00
C GLU A 247 -16.55 1.92 -6.65
N GLU A 248 -17.68 1.72 -7.32
CA GLU A 248 -17.97 0.48 -8.03
C GLU A 248 -16.99 0.27 -9.19
N PHE A 249 -16.73 1.32 -9.97
CA PHE A 249 -15.78 1.28 -11.07
C PHE A 249 -14.37 0.93 -10.59
N LEU A 250 -13.87 1.61 -9.54
CA LEU A 250 -12.54 1.34 -8.98
C LEU A 250 -12.44 -0.06 -8.38
N ARG A 251 -13.49 -0.55 -7.71
CA ARG A 251 -13.53 -1.93 -7.19
C ARG A 251 -13.40 -2.94 -8.33
N LYS A 252 -14.15 -2.76 -9.43
CA LYS A 252 -14.07 -3.63 -10.60
C LYS A 252 -12.70 -3.55 -11.29
N ALA A 253 -12.20 -2.35 -11.54
CA ALA A 253 -10.90 -2.15 -12.20
C ALA A 253 -9.76 -2.80 -11.41
N THR A 254 -9.69 -2.56 -10.11
CA THR A 254 -8.62 -3.13 -9.26
C THR A 254 -8.76 -4.64 -9.09
N ALA A 255 -9.98 -5.19 -9.12
CA ALA A 255 -10.19 -6.64 -9.14
C ALA A 255 -9.60 -7.29 -10.42
N LEU A 256 -9.72 -6.65 -11.59
CA LEU A 256 -9.09 -7.12 -12.84
C LEU A 256 -7.56 -7.20 -12.69
N PHE A 257 -6.96 -6.17 -12.10
CA PHE A 257 -5.52 -6.15 -11.83
C PHE A 257 -5.11 -7.32 -10.92
N ILE A 258 -5.78 -7.47 -9.79
CA ILE A 258 -5.46 -8.50 -8.77
C ILE A 258 -5.64 -9.90 -9.34
N ALA A 259 -6.66 -10.13 -10.17
CA ALA A 259 -6.87 -11.42 -10.82
C ALA A 259 -5.63 -11.88 -11.61
N LYS A 260 -4.89 -10.94 -12.22
CA LYS A 260 -3.66 -11.24 -12.97
C LYS A 260 -2.44 -11.42 -12.08
N VAL A 261 -2.42 -10.95 -10.82
CA VAL A 261 -1.28 -11.08 -9.90
C VAL A 261 -1.01 -12.55 -9.55
N LYS A 262 0.24 -13.01 -9.69
CA LYS A 262 0.64 -14.35 -9.25
C LYS A 262 0.67 -14.38 -7.72
N PRO A 263 0.06 -15.38 -7.05
CA PRO A 263 0.38 -15.63 -5.66
C PRO A 263 1.86 -16.00 -5.53
N VAL A 264 2.48 -15.55 -4.44
CA VAL A 264 3.75 -16.08 -3.92
C VAL A 264 3.42 -17.42 -3.28
N GLU A 265 4.15 -18.47 -3.64
CA GLU A 265 3.95 -19.84 -3.13
C GLU A 265 4.88 -20.17 -1.98
#